data_AF-A0A1Q7I042-F1
#
_entry.id   AF-A0A1Q7I042-F1
#
_cell.length_a   1.000
_cell.length_b   1.000
_cell.length_c   1.000
_cell.angle_alpha   90.00
_cell.angle_beta   90.00
_cell.angle_gamma   90.00
#
_symmetry.space_group_name_H-M   'P 1'
#
loop_
_entity.id
_entity.type
_entity.pdbx_description
1 polymer ?
#
loop_
_entity_poly.entity_id
_entity_poly.type
_entity_poly.pdbx_seq_one_letter_code
_entity_poly.pdbx_strand_id
1 'polypeptide(L)'
;MERIRARVLPREGSTPVLLLGAIREYASQETRNPWVVRSRRPFVLEHRSPRAEGVRYELSKDGDAVSLLIAGARARLGLAYAMTMLASARFSEHVGRVELELPTPPAQRRGRR
;
A
#
# COMPACT_ATOMS: atom_id res chain seq x y z
N MET A 1 -6.02 -12.24 -10.78
CA MET A 1 -5.22 -11.02 -10.51
C MET A 1 -4.78 -11.07 -9.06
N GLU A 2 -3.49 -10.83 -8.78
CA GLU A 2 -2.94 -10.95 -7.42
C GLU A 2 -3.47 -9.83 -6.52
N ARG A 3 -3.74 -10.16 -5.26
CA ARG A 3 -4.17 -9.21 -4.22
C ARG A 3 -3.32 -9.43 -2.98
N ILE A 4 -2.69 -8.38 -2.50
CA ILE A 4 -1.92 -8.35 -1.26
C ILE A 4 -2.58 -7.32 -0.36
N ARG A 5 -2.83 -7.68 0.90
CA ARG A 5 -3.31 -6.74 1.90
C ARG A 5 -2.18 -6.43 2.87
N ALA A 6 -1.95 -5.15 3.11
CA ALA A 6 -1.07 -4.66 4.15
C ALA A 6 -1.89 -3.92 5.19
N ARG A 7 -1.71 -4.26 6.46
CA ARG A 7 -2.27 -3.52 7.59
C ARG A 7 -1.16 -2.67 8.17
N VAL A 8 -1.29 -1.35 8.03
CA VAL A 8 -0.29 -0.38 8.50
C VAL A 8 -0.75 0.17 9.84
N LEU A 9 -0.08 -0.28 10.89
CA LEU A 9 -0.32 0.13 12.26
C LEU A 9 0.41 1.45 12.51
N PRO A 10 -0.30 2.46 13.04
CA PRO A 10 0.34 3.72 13.40
C PRO A 10 1.38 3.53 14.51
N ARG A 11 2.35 4.43 14.55
CA ARG A 11 3.29 4.52 15.68
C ARG A 11 2.55 4.98 16.94
N GLU A 12 3.10 4.66 18.12
CA GLU A 12 2.62 5.20 19.39
C GLU A 12 2.53 6.74 19.34
N GLY A 13 1.40 7.30 19.81
CA GLY A 13 1.10 8.73 19.69
C GLY A 13 0.53 9.18 18.34
N SER A 14 0.46 8.29 17.34
CA SER A 14 -0.17 8.54 16.04
C SER A 14 -1.54 7.84 15.94
N THR A 15 -2.34 8.20 14.93
CA THR A 15 -3.63 7.55 14.67
C THR A 15 -3.78 7.18 13.21
N PRO A 16 -4.67 6.23 12.85
CA PRO A 16 -4.89 5.85 11.44
C PRO A 16 -5.37 7.02 10.58
N VAL A 17 -6.12 7.95 11.18
CA VAL A 17 -6.63 9.14 10.50
C VAL A 17 -5.47 10.08 10.16
N LEU A 18 -4.54 10.28 11.10
CA LEU A 18 -3.34 11.10 10.86
C LEU A 18 -2.43 10.48 9.81
N LEU A 19 -2.17 9.17 9.90
CA LEU A 19 -1.38 8.45 8.90
C LEU A 19 -2.02 8.54 7.51
N LEU A 20 -3.32 8.28 7.39
CA LEU A 20 -4.03 8.39 6.12
C LEU A 20 -4.03 9.82 5.58
N GLY A 21 -4.13 10.82 6.46
CA GLY A 21 -3.97 12.24 6.14
C GLY A 21 -2.59 12.55 5.57
N ALA A 22 -1.52 12.10 6.23
CA ALA A 22 -0.14 12.28 5.80
C ALA A 22 0.12 11.64 4.42
N ILE A 23 -0.44 10.44 4.14
CA ILE A 23 -0.32 9.80 2.83
C ILE A 23 -1.06 10.61 1.75
N ARG A 24 -2.26 11.12 2.05
CA ARG A 24 -3.02 11.98 1.12
C ARG A 24 -2.27 13.26 0.79
N GLU A 25 -1.74 13.92 1.82
CA GLU A 25 -0.94 15.14 1.66
C GLU A 25 0.30 14.86 0.83
N TYR A 26 1.06 13.81 1.17
CA TYR A 26 2.22 13.38 0.39
C TYR A 26 1.85 13.18 -1.09
N ALA A 27 0.82 12.38 -1.39
CA ALA A 27 0.38 12.08 -2.76
C ALA A 27 -0.14 13.30 -3.53
N SER A 28 -0.53 14.39 -2.86
CA SER A 28 -0.99 15.63 -3.50
C SER A 28 0.13 16.54 -4.00
N GLN A 29 1.40 16.24 -3.69
CA GLN A 29 2.54 17.05 -4.14
C GLN A 29 2.91 16.71 -5.60
N GLU A 30 2.21 17.32 -6.55
CA GLU A 30 2.13 16.90 -7.96
C GLU A 30 3.44 16.94 -8.77
N THR A 31 4.39 17.82 -8.42
CA THR A 31 5.52 18.12 -9.33
C THR A 31 6.59 17.04 -9.40
N ARG A 32 6.73 16.18 -8.37
CA ARG A 32 7.76 15.10 -8.37
C ARG A 32 7.35 13.80 -7.67
N ASN A 33 6.12 13.69 -7.15
CA ASN A 33 5.71 12.47 -6.47
C ASN A 33 5.48 11.31 -7.46
N PRO A 34 6.14 10.15 -7.29
CA PRO A 34 5.87 8.98 -8.12
C PRO A 34 4.48 8.35 -7.87
N TRP A 35 3.77 8.78 -6.83
CA TRP A 35 2.41 8.37 -6.51
C TRP A 35 1.40 9.36 -7.06
N VAL A 36 0.39 8.84 -7.76
CA VAL A 36 -0.67 9.62 -8.40
C VAL A 36 -2.00 9.28 -7.78
N VAL A 37 -2.74 10.30 -7.34
CA VAL A 37 -4.12 10.13 -6.86
C VAL A 37 -5.04 9.87 -8.05
N ARG A 38 -5.65 8.69 -8.09
CA ARG A 38 -6.60 8.28 -9.15
C ARG A 38 -8.04 8.44 -8.71
N SER A 39 -8.31 8.21 -7.44
CA SER A 39 -9.58 8.53 -6.80
C SER A 39 -9.35 9.03 -5.39
N ARG A 40 -10.18 9.96 -4.93
CA ARG A 40 -10.17 10.47 -3.55
C ARG A 40 -11.15 9.71 -2.64
N ARG A 41 -12.18 9.08 -3.23
CA ARG A 41 -13.25 8.31 -2.56
C ARG A 41 -13.71 7.16 -3.48
N PRO A 42 -13.31 5.90 -3.23
CA PRO A 42 -12.29 5.47 -2.26
C PRO A 42 -10.92 6.09 -2.59
N PHE A 43 -10.02 6.17 -1.61
CA PHE A 43 -8.69 6.74 -1.86
C PHE A 43 -7.80 5.72 -2.55
N VAL A 44 -7.50 5.97 -3.82
CA VAL A 44 -6.76 5.06 -4.69
C VAL A 44 -5.59 5.79 -5.28
N LEU A 45 -4.42 5.19 -5.15
CA LEU A 45 -3.19 5.60 -5.78
C LEU A 45 -2.81 4.65 -6.92
N GLU A 46 -2.04 5.18 -7.85
CA GLU A 46 -1.22 4.44 -8.82
C GLU A 46 0.22 4.95 -8.73
N HIS A 47 1.17 4.16 -9.25
CA HIS A 47 2.58 4.54 -9.28
C HIS A 47 3.01 4.86 -10.72
N ARG A 48 3.72 5.96 -10.94
CA ARG A 48 4.14 6.46 -12.28
C ARG A 48 5.09 5.52 -13.02
N SER A 49 5.76 4.61 -12.31
CA SER A 49 6.67 3.67 -12.97
C SER A 49 5.91 2.76 -13.94
N PRO A 50 6.36 2.63 -15.21
CA PRO A 50 5.80 1.66 -16.16
C PRO A 50 5.85 0.22 -15.64
N ARG A 51 6.76 -0.08 -14.71
CA ARG A 51 6.85 -1.42 -14.13
C ARG A 51 5.65 -1.75 -13.25
N ALA A 52 4.97 -0.76 -12.67
CA ALA A 52 3.79 -0.90 -11.83
C ALA A 52 2.48 -0.62 -12.57
N GLU A 53 2.51 -0.58 -13.91
CA GLU A 53 1.31 -0.36 -14.72
C GLU A 53 0.21 -1.37 -14.36
N GLY A 54 -1.02 -0.88 -14.18
CA GLY A 54 -2.17 -1.67 -13.78
C GLY A 54 -2.18 -2.13 -12.31
N VAL A 55 -1.21 -1.71 -11.49
CA VAL A 55 -1.24 -1.93 -10.03
C VAL A 55 -1.98 -0.78 -9.36
N ARG A 56 -3.03 -1.13 -8.60
CA ARG A 56 -3.85 -0.20 -7.83
C ARG A 56 -3.56 -0.35 -6.34
N TYR A 57 -3.48 0.78 -5.65
CA TYR A 57 -3.21 0.88 -4.22
C TYR A 57 -4.38 1.58 -3.55
N GLU A 58 -5.28 0.83 -2.95
CA GLU A 58 -6.44 1.39 -2.26
C GLU A 58 -6.15 1.49 -0.76
N LEU A 59 -6.33 2.69 -0.20
CA LEU A 59 -6.11 2.93 1.22
C LEU A 59 -7.42 3.33 1.91
N SER A 60 -7.68 2.70 3.04
CA SER A 60 -8.84 2.98 3.89
C SER A 60 -8.48 2.87 5.37
N LYS A 61 -9.26 3.54 6.22
CA LYS A 61 -9.19 3.31 7.66
C LYS A 61 -9.81 1.94 7.95
N ASP A 62 -9.12 1.14 8.73
CA ASP A 62 -9.56 -0.19 9.19
C ASP A 62 -9.32 -0.30 10.70
N GLY A 63 -10.32 0.09 11.49
CA GLY A 63 -10.23 0.12 12.96
C GLY A 63 -9.07 1.00 13.45
N ASP A 64 -8.09 0.36 14.07
CA ASP A 64 -6.86 0.91 14.63
C ASP A 64 -5.69 0.99 13.63
N ALA A 65 -5.94 0.63 12.36
CA ALA A 65 -4.93 0.61 11.31
C ALA A 65 -5.39 1.33 10.03
N VAL A 66 -4.45 1.49 9.10
CA VAL A 66 -4.75 1.79 7.70
C VAL A 66 -4.62 0.50 6.90
N SER A 67 -5.70 0.07 6.24
CA SER A 67 -5.66 -1.03 5.29
C SER A 67 -5.17 -0.50 3.94
N LEU A 68 -4.11 -1.09 3.42
CA LEU A 68 -3.60 -0.89 2.08
C LEU A 68 -3.84 -2.18 1.26
N LEU A 69 -4.74 -2.10 0.29
CA LEU A 69 -4.98 -3.18 -0.67
C LEU A 69 -4.20 -2.91 -1.95
N ILE A 70 -3.32 -3.85 -2.31
CA ILE A 70 -2.51 -3.80 -3.53
C ILE A 70 -3.05 -4.85 -4.50
N ALA A 71 -3.61 -4.41 -5.62
CA ALA A 71 -4.22 -5.29 -6.62
C ALA A 71 -3.58 -5.07 -7.99
N GLY A 72 -3.15 -6.15 -8.65
CA GLY A 72 -2.37 -6.04 -9.89
C GLY A 72 -1.87 -7.37 -10.39
N ALA A 73 -1.53 -7.47 -11.68
CA ALA A 73 -0.72 -8.59 -12.17
C ALA A 73 0.71 -8.57 -11.57
N ARG A 74 1.16 -7.39 -11.12
CA ARG A 74 2.47 -7.15 -10.51
C ARG A 74 2.36 -6.70 -9.05
N ALA A 75 1.39 -7.24 -8.31
CA ALA A 75 1.11 -6.80 -6.94
C ALA A 75 2.32 -6.95 -6.01
N ARG A 76 3.15 -8.00 -6.17
CA ARG A 76 4.43 -8.13 -5.43
C ARG A 76 5.44 -7.01 -5.69
N LEU A 77 5.60 -6.60 -6.95
CA LEU A 77 6.43 -5.43 -7.26
C LEU A 77 5.80 -4.16 -6.68
N GLY A 78 4.47 -4.05 -6.75
CA GLY A 78 3.74 -2.96 -6.14
C GLY A 78 3.95 -2.88 -4.62
N LEU A 79 3.97 -4.03 -3.94
CA LEU A 79 4.31 -4.12 -2.52
C LEU A 79 5.68 -3.51 -2.23
N ALA A 80 6.70 -3.80 -3.05
CA ALA A 80 8.02 -3.19 -2.87
C ALA A 80 7.96 -1.65 -2.97
N TYR A 81 7.23 -1.09 -3.95
CA TYR A 81 7.05 0.36 -4.02
C TYR A 81 6.31 0.91 -2.80
N ALA A 82 5.22 0.26 -2.37
CA ALA A 82 4.47 0.68 -1.19
C ALA A 82 5.33 0.66 0.07
N MET A 83 6.17 -0.36 0.27
CA MET A 83 7.10 -0.41 1.39
C MET A 83 8.14 0.70 1.32
N THR A 84 8.68 1.01 0.14
CA THR A 84 9.60 2.16 -0.05
C THR A 84 8.93 3.48 0.33
N MET A 85 7.66 3.68 -0.03
CA MET A 85 6.90 4.85 0.39
C MET A 85 6.76 4.89 1.91
N LEU A 86 6.27 3.82 2.53
CA LEU A 86 6.00 3.77 3.98
C LEU A 86 7.28 3.85 4.82
N ALA A 87 8.42 3.41 4.28
CA ALA A 87 9.73 3.52 4.92
C ALA A 87 10.39 4.89 4.75
N SER A 88 9.82 5.81 3.97
CA SER A 88 10.33 7.17 3.83
C SER A 88 10.35 7.89 5.18
N ALA A 89 11.39 8.69 5.44
CA ALA A 89 11.52 9.49 6.66
C ALA A 89 10.30 10.40 6.93
N ARG A 90 9.54 10.77 5.89
CA ARG A 90 8.29 11.54 6.04
C ARG A 90 7.21 10.80 6.86
N PHE A 91 7.28 9.48 6.94
CA PHE A 91 6.32 8.66 7.68
C PHE A 91 6.91 8.04 8.95
N SER A 92 8.14 8.39 9.35
CA SER A 92 8.80 7.81 10.55
C SER A 92 8.00 8.02 11.84
N GLU A 93 7.29 9.15 11.93
CA GLU A 93 6.45 9.51 13.08
C GLU A 93 5.03 8.95 12.99
N HIS A 94 4.66 8.36 11.84
CA HIS A 94 3.31 7.88 11.60
C HIS A 94 3.22 6.35 11.49
N VAL A 95 4.22 5.68 10.94
CA VAL A 95 4.22 4.22 10.70
C VAL A 95 4.97 3.52 11.82
N GLY A 96 4.28 2.64 12.54
CA GLY A 96 4.87 1.81 13.59
C GLY A 96 5.22 0.41 13.11
N ARG A 97 4.24 -0.27 12.51
CA ARG A 97 4.38 -1.65 12.03
C ARG A 97 3.57 -1.88 10.76
N VAL A 98 4.05 -2.78 9.90
CA VAL A 98 3.30 -3.27 8.74
C VAL A 98 3.12 -4.78 8.88
N GLU A 99 1.88 -5.23 8.78
CA GLU A 99 1.52 -6.64 8.74
C GLU A 99 1.04 -6.99 7.34
N LEU A 100 1.50 -8.12 6.79
CA LEU A 100 1.24 -8.50 5.41
C LEU A 100 0.42 -9.80 5.35
N GLU A 101 -0.66 -9.74 4.59
CA GLU A 101 -1.42 -10.90 4.16
C GLU A 101 -1.11 -11.14 2.68
N LEU A 102 -0.26 -12.12 2.44
CA LEU A 102 0.13 -12.53 1.09
C LEU A 102 -0.86 -13.56 0.55
N PRO A 103 -1.17 -13.54 -0.76
CA PRO A 103 -1.98 -14.56 -1.37
C PRO A 103 -1.26 -15.90 -1.26
N THR A 104 -1.94 -16.89 -0.68
CA THR A 104 -1.43 -18.26 -0.59
C THR A 104 -1.19 -18.78 -2.02
N PRO A 105 0.03 -19.21 -2.37
CA PRO A 105 0.23 -19.86 -3.66
C PRO A 105 -0.69 -21.09 -3.72
N PRO A 106 -1.31 -21.39 -4.87
CA PRO A 106 -2.09 -22.61 -5.01
C PRO A 106 -1.19 -23.77 -4.61
N ALA A 107 -1.68 -24.62 -3.69
CA ALA A 107 -0.94 -25.79 -3.25
C ALA A 107 -0.41 -26.52 -4.49
N GLN A 108 0.91 -26.62 -4.61
CA GLN A 108 1.54 -27.43 -5.64
C GLN A 108 0.93 -28.82 -5.48
N ARG A 109 0.03 -29.22 -6.40
CA ARG A 109 -0.36 -30.61 -6.54
C ARG A 109 0.92 -31.35 -6.85
N ARG A 110 1.57 -31.88 -5.81
CA ARG A 110 2.64 -32.87 -5.95
C ARG A 110 2.01 -34.04 -6.67
N GLY A 111 2.12 -34.03 -8.00
CA GLY A 111 1.85 -35.18 -8.83
C GLY A 111 2.83 -36.26 -8.40
N ARG A 112 2.40 -37.12 -7.48
CA ARG A 112 2.87 -38.49 -7.46
C ARG A 112 2.28 -39.13 -8.71
N ARG A 113 3.12 -39.39 -9.70
CA ARG A 113 3.02 -40.52 -10.63
C ARG A 113 4.37 -40.70 -11.31
#